data_AF-A0A916CCX0-F1
#
_entry.id   AF-A0A916CCX0-F1
#
_cell.length_a   1.000
_cell.length_b   1.000
_cell.length_c   1.000
_cell.angle_alpha   90.00
_cell.angle_beta   90.00
_cell.angle_gamma   90.00
#
_symmetry.space_group_name_H-M   'P 1'
#
loop_
_entity.id
_entity.type
_entity.pdbx_description
1 polymer ?
#
loop_
_entity_poly.entity_id
_entity_poly.type
_entity_poly.pdbx_seq_one_letter_code
_entity_poly.pdbx_strand_id
1 'polypeptide(L)' 'MRALGKFIGNYLLEDRVLTLEDLDRALQKQLELAMAGQPMKIGDVLVGMGVITPEQLRRALERQARDGAADSRP' A
#
# COMPACT_ATOMS: atom_id res chain seq x y z
N MET A 1 8.67 9.31 -14.93
CA MET A 1 8.21 9.08 -13.54
C MET A 1 6.89 9.81 -13.38
N ARG A 2 5.76 9.09 -13.30
CA ARG A 2 4.49 9.77 -13.01
C ARG A 2 4.49 10.14 -11.52
N ALA A 3 4.26 11.41 -11.24
CA ALA A 3 3.80 11.88 -9.94
C ALA A 3 2.43 11.25 -9.68
N LEU A 4 2.44 10.00 -9.21
CA LEU A 4 1.27 9.31 -8.70
C LEU A 4 1.20 9.68 -7.24
N GLY A 5 0.08 10.27 -6.80
CA GLY A 5 -0.17 10.58 -5.40
C GLY A 5 0.30 9.41 -4.55
N LYS A 6 1.13 9.71 -3.54
CA LYS A 6 1.92 8.75 -2.74
C LYS A 6 1.18 7.41 -2.63
N PHE A 7 1.76 6.33 -3.13
CA PHE A 7 1.18 5.00 -3.03
C PHE A 7 1.06 4.58 -1.55
N ILE A 8 0.09 3.73 -1.21
CA ILE A 8 -0.20 3.34 0.18
C ILE A 8 1.02 2.77 0.92
N GLY A 9 1.90 2.06 0.20
CA GLY A 9 3.17 1.55 0.73
C GLY A 9 4.10 2.64 1.29
N ASN A 10 4.09 3.86 0.72
CA ASN A 10 4.91 4.96 1.24
C ASN A 10 4.41 5.46 2.60
N TYR A 11 3.10 5.54 2.80
CA TYR A 11 2.53 5.92 4.09
C TYR A 11 2.90 4.90 5.17
N LEU A 12 2.82 3.62 4.84
CA LEU A 12 3.16 2.54 5.76
C LEU A 12 4.67 2.46 6.06
N LEU A 13 5.54 2.82 5.10
CA LEU A 13 6.98 2.99 5.32
C LEU A 13 7.28 4.20 6.22
N GLU A 14 6.65 5.35 5.94
CA GLU A 14 6.81 6.59 6.73
C GLU A 14 6.38 6.36 8.19
N ASP A 15 5.27 5.65 8.39
CA ASP A 15 4.74 5.29 9.71
C ASP A 15 5.53 4.15 10.39
N ARG A 16 6.58 3.63 9.73
CA ARG A 16 7.43 2.49 10.15
C ARG A 16 6.66 1.22 10.49
N VAL A 17 5.51 1.04 9.83
CA VAL A 17 4.65 -0.14 9.97
C VAL A 17 5.18 -1.30 9.12
N LEU A 18 5.88 -1.00 8.02
CA LEU A 18 6.51 -2.00 7.17
C LEU A 18 7.94 -1.59 6.78
N THR A 19 8.77 -2.56 6.42
CA THR A 19 10.11 -2.34 5.85
C THR A 19 10.09 -2.39 4.33
N LEU A 20 11.18 -1.93 3.68
CA LEU A 20 11.33 -2.08 2.23
C LEU A 20 11.30 -3.55 1.80
N GLU A 21 11.89 -4.44 2.60
CA GLU A 21 11.87 -5.89 2.33
C GLU A 21 10.43 -6.44 2.40
N ASP A 22 9.64 -6.02 3.39
CA ASP A 22 8.23 -6.42 3.48
C ASP A 22 7.44 -5.98 2.26
N LEU A 23 7.69 -4.75 1.79
CA LEU A 23 7.02 -4.22 0.60
C LEU A 23 7.41 -5.00 -0.65
N ASP A 24 8.70 -5.31 -0.82
CA ASP A 24 9.19 -6.08 -1.96
C ASP A 24 8.57 -7.48 -2.00
N ARG A 25 8.51 -8.17 -0.85
CA ARG A 25 7.84 -9.48 -0.73
C ARG A 25 6.35 -9.38 -1.07
N ALA A 26 5.68 -8.33 -0.62
CA ALA A 26 4.27 -8.12 -0.92
C ALA A 26 4.01 -7.83 -2.41
N LEU A 27 4.89 -7.06 -3.07
CA LEU A 27 4.81 -6.80 -4.52
C LEU A 27 5.05 -8.08 -5.33
N GLN A 28 6.02 -8.90 -4.93
CA GLN A 28 6.25 -10.22 -5.54
C GLN A 28 5.00 -11.10 -5.40
N LYS A 29 4.43 -11.18 -4.19
CA LYS A 29 3.21 -11.96 -3.96
C LYS A 29 2.02 -11.45 -4.76
N GLN A 30 1.85 -10.13 -4.86
CA GLN A 30 0.82 -9.51 -5.68
C GLN A 30 0.95 -9.90 -7.17
N LEU A 31 2.18 -9.93 -7.69
CA LEU A 31 2.45 -10.35 -9.06
C LEU A 31 2.13 -11.84 -9.28
N GLU A 32 2.53 -12.72 -8.36
CA GLU A 32 2.18 -14.15 -8.41
C GLU A 32 0.66 -14.37 -8.47
N LEU A 33 -0.08 -13.68 -7.59
CA LEU A 33 -1.53 -13.75 -7.54
C LEU A 33 -2.19 -13.24 -8.82
N ALA A 34 -1.68 -12.14 -9.39
CA ALA A 34 -2.15 -11.64 -10.68
C ALA A 34 -1.92 -12.64 -11.82
N MET A 35 -0.74 -13.29 -11.87
CA MET A 35 -0.44 -14.33 -12.85
C MET A 35 -1.32 -15.57 -12.68
N ALA A 36 -1.72 -15.89 -11.45
CA ALA A 36 -2.66 -16.96 -11.15
C ALA A 36 -4.14 -16.59 -11.43
N GLY A 37 -4.41 -15.41 -12.01
CA GLY A 37 -5.77 -14.95 -12.31
C GLY A 37 -6.54 -14.39 -11.11
N GLN A 38 -5.85 -14.08 -10.01
CA GLN A 38 -6.42 -13.53 -8.78
C GLN A 38 -5.79 -12.18 -8.42
N PRO A 39 -5.97 -11.12 -9.23
CA PRO A 39 -5.37 -9.83 -8.95
C PRO A 39 -5.89 -9.26 -7.61
N MET A 40 -4.98 -8.90 -6.72
CA MET A 40 -5.29 -8.28 -5.42
C MET A 40 -4.66 -6.89 -5.30
N LYS A 41 -5.23 -6.02 -4.46
CA LYS A 41 -4.59 -4.75 -4.11
C LYS A 41 -3.46 -5.02 -3.12
N ILE A 42 -2.39 -4.24 -3.22
CA ILE A 42 -1.21 -4.40 -2.37
C ILE A 42 -1.51 -4.32 -0.86
N GLY A 43 -2.48 -3.49 -0.45
CA GLY A 43 -2.87 -3.37 0.96
C GLY A 43 -3.49 -4.65 1.47
N ASP A 44 -4.35 -5.27 0.66
CA ASP A 44 -4.97 -6.56 0.98
C ASP A 44 -3.92 -7.68 1.02
N VAL A 45 -2.90 -7.62 0.14
CA VAL A 45 -1.77 -8.56 0.18
C VAL A 45 -0.95 -8.37 1.46
N LEU A 46 -0.62 -7.14 1.84
CA LEU A 46 0.12 -6.84 3.08
C LEU A 46 -0.64 -7.33 4.33
N VAL A 47 -1.96 -7.18 4.35
CA VAL A 47 -2.82 -7.74 5.41
C VAL A 47 -2.84 -9.26 5.37
N GLY A 48 -3.01 -9.86 4.20
CA GLY A 48 -3.03 -11.32 4.02
C GLY A 48 -1.70 -11.99 4.39
N MET A 49 -0.58 -11.27 4.25
CA MET A 49 0.74 -11.70 4.69
C MET A 49 1.00 -11.49 6.19
N GLY A 50 0.09 -10.83 6.92
CA GLY A 50 0.24 -10.52 8.34
C GLY A 50 1.30 -9.45 8.64
N VAL A 51 1.81 -8.75 7.61
CA VAL A 51 2.79 -7.66 7.77
C VAL A 51 2.13 -6.45 8.43
N ILE A 52 0.88 -6.18 8.08
CA ILE A 52 0.08 -5.09 8.65
C ILE A 52 -1.29 -5.60 9.07
N THR A 53 -1.91 -4.91 10.01
CA THR A 53 -3.30 -5.13 10.39
C THR A 53 -4.28 -4.39 9.47
N PRO A 54 -5.54 -4.83 9.37
CA PRO A 54 -6.58 -4.09 8.64
C PRO A 54 -6.75 -2.65 9.14
N GLU A 55 -6.57 -2.42 10.45
CA GLU A 55 -6.68 -1.10 11.05
C GLU A 55 -5.51 -0.18 10.65
N GLN A 56 -4.29 -0.69 10.57
CA GLN A 56 -3.14 0.06 10.04
C GLN A 56 -3.34 0.41 8.56
N LEU A 57 -3.85 -0.53 7.77
CA LEU A 57 -4.20 -0.25 6.37
C LEU A 57 -5.25 0.86 6.25
N ARG A 58 -6.32 0.79 7.05
CA ARG A 58 -7.38 1.80 7.08
C ARG A 58 -6.82 3.19 7.38
N ARG A 59 -5.99 3.33 8.41
CA ARG A 59 -5.37 4.61 8.79
C ARG A 59 -4.48 5.18 7.69
N ALA A 60 -3.68 4.33 7.04
CA ALA A 60 -2.83 4.74 5.94
C ALA A 60 -3.67 5.22 4.73
N LEU A 61 -4.80 4.56 4.43
CA LEU A 61 -5.71 4.96 3.35
C LEU A 61 -6.40 6.29 3.66
N GLU A 62 -6.81 6.52 4.90
CA GLU A 62 -7.38 7.81 5.33
C GLU A 62 -6.36 8.94 5.20
N ARG A 63 -5.10 8.68 5.54
CA ARG A 63 -4.01 9.64 5.36
C ARG A 63 -3.76 9.92 3.88
N GLN A 64 -3.66 8.87 3.05
CA GLN A 64 -3.51 9.01 1.61
C GLN A 64 -4.65 9.84 0.98
N ALA A 65 -5.89 9.61 1.40
CA ALA A 65 -7.04 10.35 0.90
C ALA A 65 -6.98 11.85 1.25
N ARG A 66 -6.55 12.19 2.47
CA ARG A 66 -6.37 13.60 2.89
C ARG A 66 -5.27 14.28 2.09
N ASP A 67 -4.13 13.62 1.91
CA ASP A 67 -2.98 14.18 1.19
C ASP A 67 -3.28 14.31 -0.31
N GLY A 68 -3.97 13.33 -0.91
CA GLY A 68 -4.42 13.40 -2.30
C GLY A 68 -5.47 14.49 -2.55
N ALA A 69 -6.34 14.75 -1.58
CA ALA A 69 -7.29 15.86 -1.64
C ALA A 69 -6.61 17.24 -1.51
N ALA A 70 -5.52 17.34 -0.75
CA ALA A 70 -4.73 18.56 -0.61
C ALA A 70 -3.93 18.91 -1.88
N ASP A 71 -3.44 17.89 -2.59
CA ASP A 71 -2.71 18.03 -3.88
C ASP A 71 -3.63 18.38 -5.06
N SER A 72 -4.96 18.34 -4.84
CA SER A 72 -6.00 18.58 -5.85
C SER A 72 -6.63 19.98 -5.80
N ARG A 73 -6.14 20.89 -4.94
CA ARG A 73 -6.57 22.30 -4.96
C ARG A 73 -5.81 23.06 -6.06
N PRO A 74 -6.52 23.76 -6.98
CA PRO A 74 -5.88 24.56 -8.03
C PRO A 74 -5.15 25.78 -7.45
#